data_AF-A0A3M1R7N8-F1
#
_entry.id   AF-A0A3M1R7N8-F1
#
_cell.length_a   1.000
_cell.length_b   1.000
_cell.length_c   1.000
_cell.angle_alpha   90.00
_cell.angle_beta   90.00
_cell.angle_gamma   90.00
#
_symmetry.space_group_name_H-M   'P 1'
#
loop_
_entity.id
_entity.type
_entity.pdbx_description
1 polymer ?
#
loop_
_entity_poly.entity_id
_entity_poly.type
_entity_poly.pdbx_seq_one_letter_code
_entity_poly.pdbx_strand_id
1 'polypeptide(L)' 'MIRTQISLDEEEYRRAKEEAARLGISLAELMRRALRQALPLETKRPWMRYCGLVASGDPHASERIDEVVYGHKD' A
#
# COMPACT_ATOMS: atom_id res chain seq x y z
N MET A 1 -2.59 2.94 20.39
CA MET A 1 -1.59 1.84 20.28
C MET A 1 -2.07 0.70 21.16
N ILE A 2 -2.18 -0.52 20.63
CA ILE A 2 -2.56 -1.72 21.40
C ILE A 2 -1.26 -2.42 21.83
N ARG A 3 -1.17 -2.87 23.08
CA ARG A 3 -0.01 -3.62 23.58
C ARG A 3 -0.17 -5.08 23.19
N THR A 4 0.83 -5.64 22.50
CA THR A 4 0.91 -7.05 22.14
C THR A 4 2.22 -7.61 22.64
N GLN A 5 2.19 -8.80 23.24
CA GLN A 5 3.38 -9.57 23.58
C GLN A 5 3.58 -10.65 22.53
N ILE A 6 4.80 -10.77 22.02
CA ILE A 6 5.21 -11.81 21.09
C ILE A 6 6.46 -12.46 21.66
N SER A 7 6.58 -13.77 21.47
CA SER A 7 7.81 -14.51 21.77
C SER A 7 8.65 -14.58 20.49
N LEU A 8 9.95 -14.45 20.64
CA LEU A 8 10.95 -14.61 19.59
C LEU A 8 12.01 -15.57 20.10
N ASP A 9 12.62 -16.33 19.20
CA ASP A 9 13.81 -17.07 19.56
C ASP A 9 14.93 -16.09 19.95
N GLU A 10 15.82 -16.50 20.84
CA GLU A 10 16.88 -15.64 21.37
C GLU A 10 17.74 -15.05 20.26
N GLU A 11 18.08 -15.88 19.26
CA GLU A 11 18.87 -15.47 18.11
C GLU A 11 18.14 -14.49 17.21
N GLU A 12 16.83 -14.67 16.99
CA GLU A 12 16.02 -13.73 16.24
C GLU A 12 15.92 -12.38 16.94
N TYR A 13 15.73 -12.40 18.27
CA TYR A 13 15.68 -11.20 19.09
C TYR A 13 17.01 -10.43 19.05
N ARG A 14 18.14 -11.13 19.14
CA ARG A 14 19.49 -10.55 19.04
C ARG A 14 19.69 -9.89 17.68
N ARG A 15 19.43 -10.62 16.59
CA ARG A 15 19.57 -10.10 15.22
C ARG A 15 18.66 -8.90 14.97
N ALA A 16 17.43 -8.93 15.49
CA ALA A 16 16.51 -7.80 15.37
C ALA A 16 17.01 -6.56 16.13
N LYS A 17 17.64 -6.71 17.29
CA LYS A 17 18.28 -5.58 18.00
C LYS A 17 19.46 -5.00 17.23
N GLU A 18 20.32 -5.84 16.69
CA GLU A 18 21.48 -5.40 15.91
C GLU A 18 21.04 -4.61 14.68
N GLU A 19 20.04 -5.10 13.96
CA GLU A 19 19.50 -4.41 12.80
C GLU A 19 18.81 -3.09 13.19
N ALA A 20 18.05 -3.06 14.28
CA ALA A 20 17.43 -1.83 14.77
C ALA A 20 18.51 -0.78 15.15
N ALA A 21 19.59 -1.21 15.81
CA ALA A 21 20.71 -0.35 16.16
C ALA A 21 21.45 0.17 14.91
N ARG A 22 21.70 -0.70 13.93
CA ARG A 22 22.31 -0.34 12.64
C ARG A 22 21.51 0.73 11.89
N LEU A 23 20.18 0.66 12.00
CA LEU A 23 19.25 1.61 11.39
C LEU A 23 19.00 2.86 12.25
N GLY A 24 19.51 2.91 13.49
CA GLY A 24 19.27 4.02 14.42
C GLY A 24 17.81 4.15 14.88
N ILE A 25 17.06 3.04 14.92
CA ILE A 25 15.65 3.00 15.33
C ILE A 25 15.42 2.05 16.51
N SER A 26 14.27 2.17 17.18
CA SER A 26 13.89 1.21 18.21
C SER A 26 13.51 -0.15 17.63
N LEU A 27 13.69 -1.23 18.41
CA LEU A 27 13.20 -2.57 18.05
C LEU A 27 11.70 -2.57 17.71
N ALA A 28 10.90 -1.82 18.47
CA ALA A 28 9.48 -1.69 18.22
C ALA A 28 9.19 -1.07 16.83
N GLU A 29 10.00 -0.11 16.38
CA GLU A 29 9.83 0.49 15.06
C GLU A 29 10.25 -0.47 13.94
N LEU A 30 11.32 -1.24 14.15
CA LEU A 30 11.69 -2.32 13.24
C LEU A 30 10.53 -3.30 13.05
N MET A 31 9.91 -3.76 14.14
CA MET A 31 8.75 -4.65 14.10
C MET A 31 7.55 -4.03 13.37
N ARG A 32 7.26 -2.73 13.58
CA ARG A 32 6.19 -2.04 12.84
C ARG A 32 6.47 -1.97 11.34
N ARG A 33 7.72 -1.73 10.93
CA ARG A 33 8.12 -1.72 9.51
C ARG A 33 7.97 -3.10 8.89
N ALA A 34 8.46 -4.13 9.57
CA ALA A 34 8.32 -5.52 9.12
C ALA A 34 6.84 -5.91 8.96
N LEU A 35 5.99 -5.60 9.94
CA LEU A 35 4.56 -5.83 9.85
C LEU A 35 3.92 -5.07 8.68
N ARG A 36 4.26 -3.80 8.46
CA ARG A 36 3.74 -3.03 7.32
C ARG A 36 4.19 -3.56 5.96
N GLN A 37 5.36 -4.20 5.88
CA GLN A 37 5.85 -4.82 4.65
C GLN A 37 5.20 -6.19 4.39
N ALA A 38 4.98 -6.97 5.46
CA ALA A 38 4.37 -8.30 5.37
C ALA A 38 2.85 -8.24 5.15
N LEU A 39 2.19 -7.23 5.71
CA LEU A 39 0.77 -7.03 5.53
C LEU A 39 0.52 -6.37 4.16
N PRO A 40 -0.52 -6.81 3.42
CA PRO A 40 -0.91 -6.11 2.21
C PRO A 40 -1.22 -4.65 2.57
N LEU A 41 -0.66 -3.72 1.80
CA LEU A 41 -1.11 -2.33 1.85
C LEU A 41 -2.64 -2.36 1.76
N GLU A 42 -3.32 -1.64 2.66
CA GLU A 42 -4.77 -1.43 2.56
C GLU A 42 -5.06 -0.80 1.20
N THR A 43 -5.29 -1.65 0.20
CA THR A 43 -5.77 -1.31 -1.11
C THR A 43 -7.27 -1.07 -0.97
N LYS A 44 -7.64 -0.06 -0.19
CA LYS A 44 -9.03 0.40 -0.15
C LYS A 44 -9.54 0.83 -1.53
N ARG A 45 -8.66 0.85 -2.56
CA ARG A 45 -9.01 1.07 -3.96
C ARG A 45 -8.19 0.16 -4.89
N PRO A 46 -8.55 -1.13 -5.05
CA PRO A 46 -7.88 -2.04 -5.98
C PRO A 46 -7.89 -1.53 -7.43
N TRP A 47 -8.90 -0.73 -7.78
CA TRP A 47 -9.06 -0.06 -9.08
C TRP A 47 -7.96 0.96 -9.38
N MET A 48 -7.34 1.58 -8.35
CA MET A 48 -6.24 2.54 -8.56
C MET A 48 -4.97 1.88 -9.10
N ARG A 49 -4.82 0.56 -8.97
CA ARG A 49 -3.71 -0.19 -9.59
C ARG A 49 -3.74 -0.11 -11.13
N TYR A 50 -4.91 0.18 -11.70
CA TYR A 50 -5.13 0.27 -13.14
C TYR A 50 -5.34 1.73 -13.62
N CYS A 51 -5.30 2.72 -12.72
CA CYS A 51 -5.39 4.13 -13.11
C CYS A 51 -4.18 4.51 -13.97
N GLY A 52 -4.44 4.96 -15.20
CA GLY A 52 -3.40 5.31 -16.18
C GLY A 52 -2.80 4.11 -16.93
N LEU A 53 -3.34 2.89 -16.77
CA LEU A 53 -2.86 1.71 -17.51
C LEU A 53 -3.38 1.67 -18.97
N VAL A 54 -4.34 2.53 -19.32
CA VAL A 54 -4.85 2.60 -20.69
C VAL A 54 -3.84 3.37 -21.56
N ALA A 55 -3.14 2.66 -22.45
CA ALA A 55 -2.12 3.23 -23.33
C ALA A 55 -2.70 4.07 -24.48
N SER A 56 -4.03 4.09 -24.63
CA SER A 56 -4.76 4.79 -25.67
C SER A 56 -6.10 5.31 -25.13
N GLY A 57 -6.62 6.36 -25.77
CA GLY A 57 -7.85 7.02 -25.39
C GLY A 57 -7.84 8.49 -25.81
N ASP A 58 -9.01 9.08 -25.98
CA ASP A 58 -9.17 10.51 -26.22
C ASP A 58 -9.02 11.27 -24.88
N PRO A 59 -8.02 12.17 -24.73
CA PRO A 59 -7.83 12.95 -23.50
C PRO A 59 -9.03 13.83 -23.13
N HIS A 60 -9.88 14.16 -24.10
CA HIS A 60 -11.07 14.98 -23.93
C HIS A 60 -12.35 14.14 -23.86
N ALA A 61 -12.24 12.81 -23.79
CA ALA A 61 -13.40 11.91 -23.72
C ALA A 61 -14.35 12.26 -22.56
N SER A 62 -13.80 12.72 -21.43
CA SER A 62 -14.58 13.12 -20.26
C SER A 62 -15.44 14.37 -20.50
N GLU A 63 -15.06 15.23 -21.44
CA GLU A 63 -15.79 16.47 -21.76
C GLU A 63 -17.03 16.20 -22.62
N ARG A 64 -17.06 15.07 -23.33
CA ARG A 64 -18.15 14.68 -24.25
C ARG A 64 -19.01 13.55 -23.72
N ILE A 65 -18.90 13.22 -22.43
CA ILE A 65 -19.59 12.08 -21.84
C ILE A 65 -21.12 12.17 -22.02
N ASP A 66 -21.67 13.38 -21.92
CA ASP A 66 -23.10 13.60 -22.05
C ASP A 66 -23.59 13.38 -23.49
N GLU A 67 -22.81 13.79 -24.49
CA GLU A 67 -23.10 13.54 -25.90
C GLU A 67 -23.02 12.04 -26.20
N VAL A 68 -21.99 11.35 -25.70
CA VAL A 68 -21.78 9.91 -25.95
C VAL A 68 -22.87 9.06 -25.28
N VAL A 69 -23.27 9.39 -24.05
CA VAL A 69 -24.21 8.58 -23.27
C VAL A 69 -25.67 8.97 -23.54
N TYR A 70 -25.95 10.25 -23.77
CA TYR A 70 -27.31 10.77 -23.89
C TYR A 70 -27.66 11.37 -25.26
N GLY A 71 -26.67 11.61 -26.13
CA GLY A 71 -26.86 12.23 -27.45
C GLY A 71 -27.47 11.30 -28.51
N HIS A 72 -27.56 10.00 -28.23
CA HIS A 72 -28.29 9.05 -29.06
C HIS A 72 -29.61 8.67 -28.40
N LYS A 73 -30.68 9.37 -28.79
CA LYS A 73 -32.06 8.94 -28.59
C LYS A 73 -32.67 8.67 -29.96
N ASP A 74 -32.52 7.43 -30.41
CA ASP A 74 -33.39 6.79 -31.39
C ASP A 74 -33.83 5.44 -30.83
#